data_AF-A0A4R1Q2L0-F1
#
_entry.id   AF-A0A4R1Q2L0-F1
#
_cell.length_a   1.000
_cell.length_b   1.000
_cell.length_c   1.000
_cell.angle_alpha   90.00
_cell.angle_beta   90.00
_cell.angle_gamma   90.00
#
_symmetry.space_group_name_H-M   'P 1'
#
loop_
_entity.id
_entity.type
_entity.pdbx_description
1 polymer ?
#
loop_
_entity_poly.entity_id
_entity_poly.type
_entity_poly.pdbx_seq_one_letter_code
_entity_poly.pdbx_strand_id
1 'polypeptide(L)'
;MNALPQHLNADGTAVSNTVRQVAGSIGTALPVTIMTIRTQNHSDELLQSGDMLSQAQIVSQASILGINDAYIFTAVIVGIALLVTIFVPSQKV
;
A
#
# COMPACT_ATOMS: atom_id res chain seq x y z
N MET A 1 20.16 17.66 29.61
CA MET A 1 18.88 18.41 29.58
C MET A 1 18.93 19.40 28.43
N ASN A 2 18.62 18.94 27.20
CA ASN A 2 18.57 19.81 26.03
C ASN A 2 17.10 20.17 25.79
N ALA A 3 16.57 20.99 26.69
CA ALA A 3 15.20 21.50 26.59
C ALA A 3 15.20 22.61 25.54
N LEU A 4 15.08 22.21 24.27
CA LEU A 4 14.46 23.11 23.28
C LEU A 4 13.11 23.52 23.89
N PRO A 5 12.83 24.84 23.99
CA PRO A 5 11.68 25.36 24.72
C PRO A 5 10.40 24.65 24.28
N GLN A 6 9.51 24.37 25.25
CA GLN A 6 8.35 23.47 25.15
C GLN A 6 7.44 23.69 23.92
N HIS A 7 7.50 24.86 23.28
CA HIS A 7 6.79 25.19 22.05
C HIS A 7 7.35 24.49 20.79
N LEU A 8 8.64 24.18 20.69
CA LEU A 8 9.23 23.51 19.51
C LEU A 8 8.97 22.00 19.49
N ASN A 9 8.74 21.39 20.66
CA ASN A 9 8.37 19.97 20.77
C ASN A 9 6.93 19.73 20.30
N ALA A 10 6.03 20.71 20.49
CA ALA A 10 4.66 20.65 20.02
C ALA A 10 4.61 20.62 18.48
N ASP A 11 5.41 21.46 17.82
CA ASP A 11 5.52 21.49 16.36
C ASP A 11 6.15 20.20 15.81
N GLY A 12 7.22 19.69 16.44
CA GLY A 12 7.83 18.41 16.04
C GLY A 12 6.89 17.21 16.19
N THR A 13 6.05 17.21 17.23
CA THR A 13 5.03 16.16 17.46
C THR A 13 3.90 16.28 16.43
N ALA A 14 3.46 17.50 16.12
CA ALA A 14 2.46 17.74 15.07
C ALA A 14 2.97 17.28 13.69
N VAL A 15 4.23 17.57 13.35
CA VAL A 15 4.84 17.11 12.10
C VAL A 15 4.94 15.59 12.06
N SER A 16 5.38 14.94 13.14
CA SER A 16 5.44 13.46 13.23
C SER A 16 4.06 12.81 13.04
N ASN A 17 3.02 13.40 13.61
CA ASN A 17 1.64 12.93 13.44
C ASN A 17 1.14 13.10 12.00
N THR A 18 1.41 14.25 11.36
CA THR A 18 1.06 14.47 9.94
C THR A 18 1.79 13.49 9.04
N VAL A 19 3.10 13.28 9.25
CA VAL A 19 3.88 12.29 8.49
C VAL A 19 3.29 10.90 8.65
N ARG A 20 2.93 10.49 9.87
CA ARG A 20 2.31 9.17 10.12
C ARG A 20 0.93 9.05 9.47
N GLN A 21 0.13 10.12 9.48
CA GLN A 21 -1.19 10.13 8.83
C GLN A 21 -1.07 10.02 7.31
N VAL A 22 -0.18 10.81 6.70
CA VAL A 22 0.08 10.76 5.25
C VAL A 22 0.66 9.40 4.85
N ALA A 23 1.60 8.86 5.63
CA ALA A 23 2.13 7.52 5.39
C ALA A 23 1.04 6.43 5.50
N GLY A 24 0.13 6.56 6.47
CA GLY A 24 -1.00 5.64 6.66
C GLY A 24 -1.98 5.65 5.49
N SER A 25 -2.33 6.83 4.96
CA SER A 25 -3.25 6.93 3.82
C SER A 25 -2.62 6.41 2.53
N ILE A 26 -1.35 6.71 2.28
CA ILE A 26 -0.61 6.20 1.12
C ILE A 26 -0.49 4.67 1.18
N GLY A 27 -0.19 4.13 2.38
CA GLY A 27 0.00 2.70 2.59
C GLY A 27 -1.23 1.85 2.22
N THR A 28 -2.44 2.39 2.39
CA THR A 28 -3.67 1.68 2.03
C THR A 28 -4.16 2.00 0.61
N ALA A 29 -3.91 3.22 0.11
CA ALA A 29 -4.34 3.62 -1.22
C ALA A 29 -3.61 2.85 -2.32
N LEU A 30 -2.30 2.64 -2.20
CA LEU A 30 -1.49 2.00 -3.25
C LEU A 30 -1.94 0.57 -3.59
N PRO A 31 -2.13 -0.35 -2.62
CA PRO A 31 -2.64 -1.70 -2.92
C PRO A 31 -4.02 -1.68 -3.57
N VAL A 32 -4.92 -0.80 -3.11
CA VAL A 32 -6.28 -0.68 -3.66
C VAL A 32 -6.25 -0.18 -5.11
N THR A 33 -5.39 0.79 -5.42
CA THR A 33 -5.20 1.27 -6.79
C THR A 33 -4.69 0.16 -7.71
N ILE A 34 -3.69 -0.60 -7.28
CA ILE A 34 -3.15 -1.69 -8.09
C ILE A 34 -4.16 -2.82 -8.26
N MET A 35 -4.85 -3.21 -7.19
CA MET A 35 -5.95 -4.16 -7.27
C MET A 35 -6.97 -3.72 -8.31
N THR A 36 -7.37 -2.44 -8.30
CA THR A 36 -8.37 -1.91 -9.25
C THR A 36 -7.88 -1.99 -10.69
N ILE A 37 -6.64 -1.57 -10.95
CA ILE A 37 -6.04 -1.62 -12.30
C ILE A 37 -5.92 -3.07 -12.78
N ARG A 38 -5.44 -3.97 -11.92
CA ARG A 38 -5.25 -5.39 -12.28
C ARG A 38 -6.59 -6.09 -12.50
N THR A 39 -7.59 -5.84 -11.66
CA THR A 39 -8.95 -6.36 -11.87
C THR A 39 -9.53 -5.89 -13.20
N GLN A 40 -9.30 -4.63 -13.62
CA GLN A 40 -9.74 -4.15 -14.94
C GLN A 40 -9.02 -4.90 -16.06
N ASN A 41 -7.70 -5.01 -15.99
CA ASN A 41 -6.92 -5.73 -17.01
C ASN A 41 -7.34 -7.20 -17.13
N HIS A 42 -7.48 -7.92 -16.00
CA HIS A 42 -7.93 -9.32 -16.00
C HIS A 42 -9.36 -9.45 -16.51
N SER A 43 -10.24 -8.47 -16.25
CA SER A 43 -11.59 -8.45 -16.81
C SER A 43 -11.57 -8.34 -18.33
N ASP A 44 -10.72 -7.46 -18.87
CA ASP A 44 -10.59 -7.28 -20.32
C ASP A 44 -9.98 -8.52 -20.99
N GLU A 45 -8.99 -9.16 -20.37
CA GLU A 45 -8.39 -10.42 -20.85
C GLU A 45 -9.42 -11.56 -20.89
N LEU A 46 -10.25 -11.71 -19.84
CA LEU A 46 -11.31 -12.72 -19.78
C LEU A 46 -12.44 -12.46 -20.79
N LEU A 47 -12.73 -11.19 -21.11
CA LEU A 47 -13.70 -10.86 -22.16
C LEU A 47 -13.16 -11.20 -23.56
N GLN A 48 -11.84 -11.10 -23.75
CA GLN A 48 -11.17 -11.39 -25.02
C GLN A 48 -10.81 -12.87 -25.19
N SER A 49 -10.75 -13.67 -24.11
CA SER A 49 -10.39 -15.09 -24.17
C SER A 49 -11.40 -15.96 -24.94
N GLY A 50 -12.60 -15.45 -25.17
CA GLY A 50 -13.67 -16.17 -25.88
C GLY A 50 -14.38 -17.22 -25.02
N ASP A 51 -14.09 -17.26 -23.71
CA ASP A 51 -14.81 -18.12 -22.78
C ASP A 51 -16.24 -17.61 -22.57
N MET A 52 -17.21 -18.52 -22.57
CA MET A 52 -18.62 -18.21 -22.25
C MET A 52 -18.80 -18.03 -20.74
N LEU A 53 -18.12 -17.04 -20.16
CA LEU A 53 -18.30 -16.65 -18.77
C LEU A 53 -19.46 -15.66 -18.67
N SER A 54 -20.31 -15.84 -17.66
CA SER A 54 -21.28 -14.81 -17.31
C SER A 54 -20.57 -13.55 -16.77
N GLN A 55 -21.20 -12.39 -16.91
CA GLN A 55 -20.67 -11.12 -16.37
C GLN A 55 -20.30 -11.23 -14.89
N ALA A 56 -21.09 -11.97 -14.10
CA ALA A 56 -20.83 -12.18 -12.68
C ALA A 56 -19.56 -13.02 -12.44
N GLN A 57 -19.29 -14.03 -13.28
CA GLN A 57 -18.09 -14.84 -13.20
C GLN A 57 -16.85 -14.06 -13.61
N ILE A 58 -16.93 -13.23 -14.65
CA ILE A 58 -15.82 -12.37 -15.09
C ILE A 58 -15.41 -11.44 -13.95
N VAL A 59 -16.37 -10.72 -13.35
CA VAL A 59 -16.08 -9.81 -12.24
C VAL A 59 -15.49 -10.55 -11.05
N SER A 60 -16.03 -11.72 -10.70
CA SER A 60 -15.52 -12.52 -9.58
C SER A 60 -14.08 -12.99 -9.82
N GLN A 61 -13.82 -13.57 -10.99
CA GLN A 61 -12.52 -14.14 -11.33
C GLN A 61 -11.45 -13.06 -11.52
N ALA A 62 -11.79 -11.98 -12.23
CA ALA A 62 -10.90 -10.83 -12.39
C ALA A 62 -10.55 -10.18 -11.04
N SER A 63 -11.51 -10.10 -10.12
CA SER A 63 -11.27 -9.56 -8.77
C SER A 63 -10.32 -10.45 -7.97
N ILE A 64 -10.47 -11.78 -8.06
CA ILE A 64 -9.57 -12.72 -7.37
C ILE A 64 -8.13 -12.57 -7.91
N LEU A 65 -7.97 -12.50 -9.23
CA LEU A 65 -6.66 -12.32 -9.86
C LEU A 65 -6.05 -10.96 -9.51
N GLY A 66 -6.85 -9.88 -9.55
CA GLY A 66 -6.40 -8.55 -9.17
C GLY A 66 -5.99 -8.43 -7.70
N ILE A 67 -6.71 -9.09 -6.79
CA ILE A 67 -6.35 -9.18 -5.37
C ILE A 67 -5.02 -9.94 -5.20
N ASN A 68 -4.83 -11.04 -5.93
CA ASN A 68 -3.59 -11.81 -5.86
C ASN A 68 -2.38 -10.97 -6.28
N ASP A 69 -2.48 -10.27 -7.42
CA ASP A 69 -1.45 -9.36 -7.90
C ASP A 69 -1.14 -8.25 -6.88
N ALA A 70 -2.17 -7.66 -6.27
CA ALA A 70 -2.01 -6.63 -5.27
C ALA A 70 -1.31 -7.14 -4.00
N TYR A 71 -1.57 -8.38 -3.57
CA TYR A 71 -0.86 -8.98 -2.44
C TYR A 71 0.62 -9.19 -2.73
N ILE A 72 0.97 -9.66 -3.93
CA ILE A 72 2.38 -9.82 -4.32
C ILE A 72 3.08 -8.45 -4.33
N PHE A 73 2.45 -7.43 -4.90
CA PHE A 73 3.01 -6.08 -4.87
C PHE A 73 3.21 -5.55 -3.44
N THR A 74 2.20 -5.73 -2.58
CA THR A 74 2.26 -5.32 -1.17
C THR A 74 3.38 -6.07 -0.43
N ALA A 75 3.54 -7.37 -0.68
CA ALA A 75 4.60 -8.18 -0.08
C ALA A 75 5.99 -7.67 -0.48
N VAL A 76 6.18 -7.25 -1.73
CA VAL A 76 7.45 -6.63 -2.19
C VAL A 76 7.71 -5.31 -1.47
N ILE A 77 6.72 -4.42 -1.35
CA ILE A 77 6.87 -3.16 -0.61
C ILE A 77 7.22 -3.42 0.85
N VAL A 78 6.50 -4.33 1.52
CA VAL A 78 6.77 -4.69 2.92
C VAL A 78 8.16 -5.30 3.06
N GLY A 79 8.59 -6.13 2.11
CA GLY A 79 9.95 -6.67 2.06
C GLY A 79 11.01 -5.56 1.97
N ILE A 80 10.81 -4.56 1.10
CA ILE A 80 11.71 -3.40 0.98
C ILE A 80 11.70 -2.58 2.27
N ALA A 81 10.52 -2.31 2.84
CA ALA A 81 10.40 -1.57 4.09
C ALA A 81 11.11 -2.29 5.24
N LEU A 82 11.00 -3.62 5.31
CA LEU A 82 11.69 -4.45 6.28
C LEU A 82 13.21 -4.40 6.08
N LEU A 83 13.70 -4.48 4.84
CA LEU A 83 15.12 -4.32 4.55
C LEU A 83 15.63 -2.95 5.01
N VAL A 84 14.95 -1.86 4.65
CA VAL A 84 15.31 -0.51 5.09
C VAL A 84 15.31 -0.41 6.62
N THR A 85 14.30 -0.98 7.28
CA THR A 85 14.19 -0.96 8.75
C THR A 85 15.37 -1.64 9.44
N ILE A 86 15.90 -2.73 8.88
CA ILE A 86 17.07 -3.43 9.42
C ILE A 86 18.34 -2.55 9.38
N PHE A 87 18.47 -1.67 8.38
CA PHE A 87 19.65 -0.80 8.23
C PHE A 87 19.55 0.53 8.97
N VAL A 88 18.41 0.88 9.59
CA VAL A 88 18.30 2.11 10.38
C VAL A 88 19.08 1.93 11.69
N PRO A 89 20.17 2.70 11.91
CA PRO A 89 20.94 2.58 13.15
C PRO A 89 20.09 3.06 14.32
N SER A 90 19.99 2.25 15.38
CA SER A 90 19.32 2.64 16.62
C SER A 90 20.12 3.77 17.28
N GLN A 91 19.69 5.03 17.12
CA GLN A 91 20.20 6.11 17.96
C GLN A 91 19.74 5.84 19.39
N LYS A 92 20.69 5.51 20.27
CA LYS A 92 20.47 5.48 21.71
C LYS A 92 20.08 6.89 22.14
N VAL A 93 18.82 7.03 22.57
CA VAL A 93 18.32 8.21 23.28
C VAL A 93 18.93 8.25 24.67
#